data_AF-A0A951DQP3-F1
#
_entry.id   AF-A0A951DQP3-F1
#
_cell.length_a   1.000
_cell.length_b   1.000
_cell.length_c   1.000
_cell.angle_alpha   90.00
_cell.angle_beta   90.00
_cell.angle_gamma   90.00
#
_symmetry.space_group_name_H-M   'P 1'
#
loop_
_entity.id
_entity.type
_entity.pdbx_description
1 polymer ?
#
loop_
_entity_poly.entity_id
_entity_poly.type
_entity_poly.pdbx_seq_one_letter_code
_entity_poly.pdbx_strand_id
1 'polypeptide(L)'
;MRATLVCFAAALLVACGQSVTNAPHTQSPASSHQAQAAGPALTGSVQVSEASQLDAQFRVPLSAVPGSNAHTTCAQFAQGTAGSFTAPVFDVKVSDHSVYFDAVVSSGYQGPGTYSSATQPSITGTVAIAVGTDAGQQPTTSIYRSRINGQSLMLVRPDGSGMFQFTTWGSDEVRGDTGSAAYVSGTVSWTCS
;
A
#
# COMPACT_ATOMS: atom_id res chain seq x y z
N MET A 1 44.12 -0.61 -46.64
CA MET A 1 43.96 0.49 -47.61
C MET A 1 43.10 0.03 -48.77
N ARG A 2 41.88 0.57 -48.90
CA ARG A 2 41.24 0.99 -50.15
C ARG A 2 39.86 1.55 -49.79
N ALA A 3 39.74 2.85 -50.01
CA ALA A 3 38.54 3.65 -49.81
C ALA A 3 37.65 3.53 -51.04
N THR A 4 36.34 3.57 -50.84
CA THR A 4 35.40 3.89 -51.92
C THR A 4 34.50 5.02 -51.46
N LEU A 5 34.71 6.15 -52.12
CA LEU A 5 34.01 7.42 -52.03
C LEU A 5 32.73 7.31 -52.89
N VAL A 6 31.57 7.74 -52.38
CA VAL A 6 30.43 8.12 -53.21
C VAL A 6 29.93 9.47 -52.72
N CYS A 7 29.75 10.40 -53.65
CA CYS A 7 29.50 11.81 -53.40
C CYS A 7 28.35 12.31 -54.32
N PHE A 8 27.66 13.36 -53.84
CA PHE A 8 26.61 14.19 -54.47
C PHE A 8 25.20 13.55 -54.61
N ALA A 9 24.09 14.25 -54.35
CA ALA A 9 23.83 15.68 -54.51
C ALA A 9 22.88 16.26 -53.44
N ALA A 10 23.02 17.58 -53.27
CA ALA A 10 22.25 18.46 -52.41
C ALA A 10 20.85 18.76 -52.97
N ALA A 11 19.89 18.95 -52.07
CA ALA A 11 18.71 19.78 -52.33
C ALA A 11 18.55 20.76 -51.16
N LEU A 12 18.86 22.03 -51.43
CA LEU A 12 18.50 23.17 -50.60
C LEU A 12 16.97 23.33 -50.62
N LEU A 13 16.36 23.39 -49.44
CA LEU A 13 15.14 24.16 -49.24
C LEU A 13 15.40 25.17 -48.13
N VAL A 14 15.60 26.41 -48.57
CA VAL A 14 15.56 27.62 -47.76
C VAL A 14 14.10 27.93 -47.47
N ALA A 15 13.73 28.02 -46.20
CA ALA A 15 12.58 28.80 -45.76
C ALA A 15 12.92 29.45 -44.41
N CYS A 16 12.70 30.77 -44.38
CA CYS A 16 13.18 31.70 -43.38
C CYS A 16 12.52 31.51 -42.01
N GLY A 17 13.38 31.48 -40.98
CA GLY A 17 13.32 32.43 -39.87
C GLY A 17 12.14 32.35 -38.91
N GLN A 18 12.40 31.83 -37.70
CA GLN A 18 11.99 32.49 -36.46
C GLN A 18 13.09 32.29 -35.40
N SER A 19 13.64 33.41 -34.92
CA SER A 19 14.54 33.45 -33.78
C SER A 19 13.77 33.08 -32.52
N VAL A 20 14.14 32.00 -31.85
CA VAL A 20 13.73 31.75 -30.46
C VAL A 20 14.99 31.48 -29.65
N THR A 21 15.23 32.36 -28.70
CA THR A 21 16.33 32.38 -27.73
C THR A 21 16.45 31.02 -27.03
N ASN A 22 17.63 30.40 -27.08
CA ASN A 22 17.96 29.23 -26.25
C ASN A 22 17.94 29.65 -24.77
N ALA A 23 16.85 29.36 -24.07
CA ALA A 23 16.86 29.30 -22.62
C ALA A 23 17.46 27.94 -22.20
N PRO A 24 18.36 27.88 -21.21
CA PRO A 24 18.87 26.61 -20.71
C PRO A 24 17.69 25.78 -20.18
N HIS A 25 17.50 24.60 -20.77
CA HIS A 25 16.56 23.61 -20.26
C HIS A 25 17.07 23.07 -18.93
N THR A 26 16.70 23.73 -17.84
CA THR A 26 16.63 23.12 -16.52
C THR A 26 15.53 22.06 -16.61
N GLN A 27 15.90 20.80 -16.84
CA GLN A 27 15.00 19.68 -16.61
C GLN A 27 14.74 19.61 -15.10
N SER A 28 13.69 20.31 -14.66
CA SER A 28 13.11 20.06 -13.35
C SER A 28 12.67 18.60 -13.30
N PRO A 29 13.02 17.83 -12.26
CA PRO A 29 12.45 16.50 -12.09
C PRO A 29 10.93 16.67 -12.01
N ALA A 30 10.21 15.93 -12.85
CA ALA A 30 8.77 15.81 -12.74
C ALA A 30 8.46 15.07 -11.44
N SER A 31 8.38 15.80 -10.33
CA SER A 31 7.65 15.35 -9.17
C SER A 31 6.20 15.21 -9.61
N SER A 32 5.76 13.98 -9.81
CA SER A 32 4.34 13.63 -9.82
C SER A 32 3.78 13.89 -8.42
N HIS A 33 3.61 15.17 -8.07
CA HIS A 33 2.65 15.56 -7.05
C HIS A 33 1.28 15.22 -7.62
N GLN A 34 0.81 14.00 -7.31
CA GLN A 34 -0.62 13.74 -7.29
C GLN A 34 -1.24 14.87 -6.49
N ALA A 35 -2.06 15.69 -7.15
CA ALA A 35 -2.83 16.73 -6.50
C ALA A 35 -3.50 16.11 -5.28
N GLN A 36 -3.09 16.56 -4.11
CA GLN A 36 -3.52 16.04 -2.82
C GLN A 36 -5.05 16.17 -2.79
N ALA A 37 -5.76 15.03 -2.83
CA ALA A 37 -7.21 15.05 -2.76
C ALA A 37 -7.61 15.82 -1.48
N ALA A 38 -8.32 16.94 -1.64
CA ALA A 38 -8.82 17.72 -0.54
C ALA A 38 -9.90 16.90 0.17
N GLY A 39 -9.53 16.23 1.26
CA GLY A 39 -10.42 15.35 2.01
C GLY A 39 -9.68 14.62 3.13
N PRO A 40 -10.42 13.92 4.01
CA PRO A 40 -9.82 13.19 5.12
C PRO A 40 -8.83 12.14 4.63
N ALA A 41 -7.78 11.91 5.40
CA ALA A 41 -6.78 10.89 5.13
C ALA A 41 -6.53 10.02 6.37
N LEU A 42 -6.19 8.77 6.11
CA LEU A 42 -5.80 7.79 7.11
C LEU A 42 -4.27 7.69 7.05
N THR A 43 -3.61 8.15 8.11
CA THR A 43 -2.15 8.02 8.27
C THR A 43 -1.85 7.06 9.39
N GLY A 44 -0.81 6.27 9.24
CA GLY A 44 -0.53 5.26 10.23
C GLY A 44 0.78 4.54 10.03
N SER A 45 0.99 3.56 10.89
CA SER A 45 2.16 2.70 10.88
C SER A 45 1.76 1.24 10.87
N VAL A 46 2.59 0.42 10.23
CA VAL A 46 2.56 -1.02 10.36
C VAL A 46 3.87 -1.49 10.96
N GLN A 47 3.76 -2.30 12.00
CA GLN A 47 4.86 -2.99 12.63
C GLN A 47 4.64 -4.47 12.40
N VAL A 48 5.58 -5.14 11.73
CA VAL A 48 5.55 -6.58 11.54
C VAL A 48 6.79 -7.20 12.12
N SER A 49 6.59 -8.21 12.95
CA SER A 49 7.63 -9.12 13.43
C SER A 49 7.59 -10.39 12.58
N GLU A 50 8.65 -10.58 11.80
CA GLU A 50 9.02 -11.86 11.17
C GLU A 50 10.39 -12.31 11.71
N ALA A 51 11.36 -12.65 10.84
CA ALA A 51 12.76 -12.82 11.23
C ALA A 51 13.42 -11.50 11.69
N SER A 52 12.88 -10.37 11.23
CA SER A 52 13.26 -9.01 11.61
C SER A 52 12.00 -8.17 11.83
N GLN A 53 12.13 -7.09 12.62
CA GLN A 53 11.07 -6.11 12.79
C GLN A 53 11.07 -5.14 11.59
N LEU A 54 9.91 -5.00 10.96
CA LEU A 54 9.64 -4.05 9.88
C LEU A 54 8.72 -2.95 10.41
N ASP A 55 9.15 -1.70 10.30
CA ASP A 55 8.35 -0.53 10.64
C ASP A 55 8.12 0.31 9.37
N ALA A 56 6.87 0.41 8.92
CA ALA A 56 6.49 1.22 7.76
C ALA A 56 5.45 2.27 8.14
N GLN A 57 5.41 3.36 7.37
CA GLN A 57 4.40 4.41 7.47
C GLN A 57 3.56 4.44 6.20
N PHE A 58 2.27 4.74 6.32
CA PHE A 58 1.37 4.88 5.19
C PHE A 58 0.52 6.14 5.29
N ARG A 59 0.01 6.57 4.13
CA ARG A 59 -1.04 7.57 4.02
C ARG A 59 -2.00 7.16 2.92
N VAL A 60 -3.27 6.98 3.26
CA VAL A 60 -4.33 6.57 2.34
C VAL A 60 -5.42 7.65 2.37
N PRO A 61 -5.77 8.29 1.26
CA PRO A 61 -6.95 9.14 1.20
C PRO A 61 -8.18 8.33 1.60
N LEU A 62 -9.10 8.90 2.39
CA LEU A 62 -10.28 8.17 2.84
C LEU A 62 -11.06 7.59 1.65
N SER A 63 -11.16 8.34 0.54
CA SER A 63 -11.82 7.92 -0.70
C SER A 63 -11.18 6.72 -1.43
N ALA A 64 -9.97 6.33 -1.05
CA ALA A 64 -9.31 5.14 -1.61
C ALA A 64 -9.64 3.86 -0.82
N VAL A 65 -10.28 3.97 0.34
CA VAL A 65 -10.70 2.79 1.12
C VAL A 65 -11.94 2.16 0.48
N PRO A 66 -11.95 0.84 0.23
CA PRO A 66 -13.13 0.18 -0.33
C PRO A 66 -14.38 0.39 0.52
N GLY A 67 -15.45 0.86 -0.10
CA GLY A 67 -16.74 1.11 0.56
C GLY A 67 -16.84 2.43 1.32
N SER A 68 -15.80 3.29 1.27
CA SER A 68 -15.79 4.59 1.94
C SER A 68 -16.30 5.76 1.10
N ASN A 69 -16.63 5.53 -0.18
CA ASN A 69 -17.01 6.60 -1.12
C ASN A 69 -18.23 7.44 -0.67
N ALA A 70 -19.04 6.91 0.25
CA ALA A 70 -20.17 7.62 0.85
C ALA A 70 -19.79 8.48 2.07
N HIS A 71 -18.56 8.32 2.59
CA HIS A 71 -18.10 8.95 3.82
C HIS A 71 -17.30 10.20 3.50
N THR A 72 -17.80 11.35 3.94
CA THR A 72 -17.13 12.65 3.75
C THR A 72 -16.31 13.07 4.97
N THR A 73 -16.44 12.36 6.09
CA THR A 73 -15.79 12.66 7.37
C THR A 73 -15.27 11.38 8.03
N CYS A 74 -14.29 11.54 8.92
CA CYS A 74 -13.76 10.42 9.71
C CYS A 74 -14.81 9.78 10.63
N ALA A 75 -15.71 10.59 11.20
CA ALA A 75 -16.79 10.08 12.04
C ALA A 75 -17.78 9.22 11.24
N GLN A 76 -18.09 9.59 9.99
CA GLN A 76 -18.91 8.78 9.09
C GLN A 76 -18.20 7.48 8.72
N PHE A 77 -16.91 7.56 8.40
CA PHE A 77 -16.08 6.37 8.13
C PHE A 77 -16.13 5.37 9.29
N ALA A 78 -16.04 5.85 10.54
CA ALA A 78 -16.12 5.01 11.73
C ALA A 78 -17.44 4.25 11.88
N GLN A 79 -18.54 4.70 11.25
CA GLN A 79 -19.82 4.00 11.28
C GLN A 79 -19.86 2.80 10.33
N GLY A 80 -18.91 2.68 9.40
CA GLY A 80 -18.91 1.64 8.39
C GLY A 80 -20.10 1.76 7.42
N THR A 81 -20.35 0.69 6.68
CA THR A 81 -21.37 0.66 5.63
C THR A 81 -22.10 -0.67 5.69
N ALA A 82 -23.43 -0.64 5.78
CA ALA A 82 -24.30 -1.84 5.74
C ALA A 82 -23.88 -2.99 6.69
N GLY A 83 -23.48 -2.65 7.92
CA GLY A 83 -23.04 -3.65 8.91
C GLY A 83 -21.66 -4.25 8.62
N SER A 84 -20.86 -3.59 7.77
CA SER A 84 -19.47 -3.92 7.49
C SER A 84 -18.55 -2.73 7.74
N PHE A 85 -17.27 -3.01 7.94
CA PHE A 85 -16.23 -1.98 8.08
C PHE A 85 -14.93 -2.45 7.44
N THR A 86 -14.31 -1.61 6.62
CA THR A 86 -13.01 -1.86 5.98
C THR A 86 -11.98 -0.92 6.60
N ALA A 87 -10.88 -1.48 7.10
CA ALA A 87 -9.73 -0.72 7.58
C ALA A 87 -9.01 -0.03 6.40
N PRO A 88 -8.02 0.86 6.65
CA PRO A 88 -7.20 1.39 5.56
C PRO A 88 -6.54 0.25 4.78
N VAL A 89 -6.60 0.29 3.45
CA VAL A 89 -5.92 -0.66 2.56
C VAL A 89 -4.70 0.03 1.98
N PHE A 90 -3.53 -0.58 2.08
CA PHE A 90 -2.29 0.00 1.59
C PHE A 90 -1.29 -1.06 1.12
N ASP A 91 -0.35 -0.58 0.31
CA ASP A 91 0.87 -1.28 -0.07
C ASP A 91 2.01 -0.28 0.12
N VAL A 92 2.97 -0.62 0.98
CA VAL A 92 4.12 0.23 1.30
C VAL A 92 5.43 -0.53 1.20
N LYS A 93 6.45 0.13 0.67
CA LYS A 93 7.81 -0.42 0.55
C LYS A 93 8.70 0.13 1.67
N VAL A 94 9.40 -0.75 2.37
CA VAL A 94 10.44 -0.42 3.36
C VAL A 94 11.67 -1.26 3.08
N SER A 95 12.79 -0.62 2.75
CA SER A 95 14.00 -1.33 2.28
C SER A 95 13.65 -2.19 1.04
N ASP A 96 14.05 -3.46 1.06
CA ASP A 96 13.80 -4.52 0.10
C ASP A 96 12.46 -5.26 0.32
N HIS A 97 11.66 -4.80 1.29
CA HIS A 97 10.37 -5.40 1.66
C HIS A 97 9.20 -4.56 1.12
N SER A 98 8.15 -5.24 0.65
CA SER A 98 6.82 -4.64 0.44
C SER A 98 5.82 -5.24 1.42
N VAL A 99 4.99 -4.40 2.03
CA VAL A 99 3.95 -4.79 2.98
C VAL A 99 2.60 -4.35 2.44
N TYR A 100 1.79 -5.33 2.06
CA TYR A 100 0.38 -5.16 1.74
C TYR A 100 -0.49 -5.45 2.96
N PHE A 101 -1.50 -4.62 3.19
CA PHE A 101 -2.48 -4.81 4.25
C PHE A 101 -3.90 -4.56 3.77
N ASP A 102 -4.79 -5.46 4.16
CA ASP A 102 -6.24 -5.32 4.07
C ASP A 102 -6.90 -6.01 5.27
N ALA A 103 -7.88 -5.35 5.88
CA ALA A 103 -8.71 -5.96 6.91
C ALA A 103 -10.15 -5.45 6.85
N VAL A 104 -11.10 -6.35 7.09
CA VAL A 104 -12.53 -6.07 7.00
C VAL A 104 -13.31 -6.85 8.07
N VAL A 105 -14.29 -6.21 8.67
CA VAL A 105 -15.40 -6.87 9.35
C VAL A 105 -16.51 -7.01 8.32
N SER A 106 -16.66 -8.18 7.71
CA SER A 106 -17.53 -8.34 6.53
C SER A 106 -19.03 -8.30 6.86
N SER A 107 -19.39 -8.55 8.11
CA SER A 107 -20.76 -8.54 8.61
C SER A 107 -20.78 -8.40 10.13
N GLY A 108 -21.87 -7.89 10.69
CA GLY A 108 -22.06 -7.75 12.13
C GLY A 108 -21.27 -6.60 12.77
N TYR A 109 -20.74 -5.67 11.97
CA TYR A 109 -20.18 -4.42 12.48
C TYR A 109 -21.31 -3.54 13.04
N GLN A 110 -21.19 -3.17 14.32
CA GLN A 110 -22.18 -2.39 15.07
C GLN A 110 -21.74 -0.94 15.31
N GLY A 111 -20.68 -0.50 14.65
CA GLY A 111 -20.07 0.81 14.86
C GLY A 111 -18.73 0.74 15.59
N PRO A 112 -18.18 1.90 16.02
CA PRO A 112 -16.92 1.95 16.74
C PRO A 112 -16.89 1.03 17.95
N GLY A 113 -15.81 0.29 18.12
CA GLY A 113 -15.66 -0.71 19.16
C GLY A 113 -14.50 -1.67 18.89
N THR A 114 -14.44 -2.71 19.72
CA THR A 114 -13.43 -3.76 19.63
C THR A 114 -14.05 -5.03 19.07
N TYR A 115 -13.43 -5.60 18.06
CA TYR A 115 -13.85 -6.80 17.36
C TYR A 115 -12.70 -7.82 17.40
N SER A 116 -12.97 -9.06 17.82
CA SER A 116 -11.98 -10.14 17.84
C SER A 116 -12.42 -11.29 16.95
N SER A 117 -11.49 -11.94 16.23
CA SER A 117 -11.80 -13.11 15.40
C SER A 117 -12.31 -14.30 16.24
N ALA A 118 -12.03 -14.32 17.55
CA ALA A 118 -12.51 -15.35 18.47
C ALA A 118 -14.04 -15.27 18.71
N THR A 119 -14.60 -14.07 18.72
CA THR A 119 -16.03 -13.83 18.98
C THR A 119 -16.79 -13.39 17.73
N GLN A 120 -16.08 -12.87 16.74
CA GLN A 120 -16.60 -12.33 15.49
C GLN A 120 -15.81 -12.92 14.31
N PRO A 121 -16.20 -14.10 13.78
CA PRO A 121 -15.46 -14.77 12.71
C PRO A 121 -15.54 -14.05 11.36
N SER A 122 -16.38 -13.02 11.23
CA SER A 122 -16.46 -12.17 10.05
C SER A 122 -15.29 -11.19 9.93
N ILE A 123 -14.42 -11.08 10.94
CA ILE A 123 -13.17 -10.32 10.82
C ILE A 123 -12.18 -11.11 9.97
N THR A 124 -11.89 -10.55 8.80
CA THR A 124 -10.85 -11.05 7.91
C THR A 124 -9.73 -10.06 7.79
N GLY A 125 -8.49 -10.53 7.91
CA GLY A 125 -7.30 -9.74 7.65
C GLY A 125 -6.34 -10.49 6.76
N THR A 126 -5.73 -9.78 5.83
CA THR A 126 -4.62 -10.23 5.00
C THR A 126 -3.45 -9.28 5.20
N VAL A 127 -2.29 -9.83 5.56
CA VAL A 127 -1.01 -9.12 5.51
C VAL A 127 -0.13 -9.94 4.59
N ALA A 128 0.42 -9.34 3.54
CA ALA A 128 1.38 -10.00 2.67
C ALA A 128 2.70 -9.23 2.71
N ILE A 129 3.78 -9.96 2.93
CA ILE A 129 5.14 -9.39 3.05
C ILE A 129 5.96 -10.02 1.96
N ALA A 130 6.40 -9.22 1.00
CA ALA A 130 7.31 -9.65 -0.04
C ALA A 130 8.72 -9.14 0.27
N VAL A 131 9.66 -10.05 0.47
CA VAL A 131 11.10 -9.78 0.59
C VAL A 131 11.74 -9.96 -0.77
N GLY A 132 12.82 -9.24 -1.05
CA GLY A 132 13.58 -9.50 -2.27
C GLY A 132 12.94 -8.88 -3.51
N THR A 133 12.24 -7.75 -3.35
CA THR A 133 11.44 -7.13 -4.43
C THR A 133 12.27 -6.32 -5.43
N ASP A 134 13.58 -6.21 -5.23
CA ASP A 134 14.48 -5.50 -6.13
C ASP A 134 14.99 -6.38 -7.27
N ALA A 135 15.44 -5.73 -8.36
CA ALA A 135 15.88 -6.42 -9.56
C ALA A 135 17.06 -7.38 -9.27
N GLY A 136 16.87 -8.66 -9.59
CA GLY A 136 17.89 -9.71 -9.42
C GLY A 136 17.77 -10.53 -8.12
N GLN A 137 16.78 -10.26 -7.27
CA GLN A 137 16.49 -11.05 -6.08
C GLN A 137 15.38 -12.09 -6.34
N GLN A 138 15.38 -13.19 -5.58
CA GLN A 138 14.27 -14.16 -5.58
C GLN A 138 13.23 -13.71 -4.55
N PRO A 139 12.03 -13.29 -4.97
CA PRO A 139 11.06 -12.75 -4.04
C PRO A 139 10.54 -13.86 -3.14
N THR A 140 10.53 -13.61 -1.83
CA THR A 140 9.85 -14.48 -0.86
C THR A 140 8.60 -13.78 -0.37
N THR A 141 7.44 -14.46 -0.42
CA THR A 141 6.18 -13.88 0.10
C THR A 141 5.66 -14.67 1.29
N SER A 142 5.52 -13.99 2.43
CA SER A 142 4.80 -14.47 3.61
C SER A 142 3.38 -13.91 3.61
N ILE A 143 2.39 -14.70 4.01
CA ILE A 143 0.99 -14.27 4.08
C ILE A 143 0.40 -14.63 5.44
N TYR A 144 -0.21 -13.64 6.09
CA TYR A 144 -1.15 -13.83 7.19
C TYR A 144 -2.56 -13.88 6.63
N ARG A 145 -3.34 -14.90 7.03
CA ARG A 145 -4.79 -14.95 6.81
C ARG A 145 -5.52 -15.30 8.09
N SER A 146 -6.37 -14.41 8.59
CA SER A 146 -7.05 -14.63 9.88
C SER A 146 -7.92 -15.89 9.92
N ARG A 147 -8.47 -16.35 8.78
CA ARG A 147 -9.32 -17.54 8.70
C ARG A 147 -8.56 -18.86 8.80
N ILE A 148 -7.23 -18.84 8.72
CA ILE A 148 -6.38 -20.03 8.71
C ILE A 148 -5.45 -19.94 9.92
N ASN A 149 -5.97 -20.29 11.11
CA ASN A 149 -5.23 -20.33 12.38
C ASN A 149 -4.69 -18.98 12.90
N GLY A 150 -5.11 -17.85 12.33
CA GLY A 150 -4.76 -16.51 12.80
C GLY A 150 -5.73 -15.97 13.84
N GLN A 151 -5.21 -15.20 14.80
CA GLN A 151 -6.02 -14.35 15.68
C GLN A 151 -5.94 -12.91 15.21
N SER A 152 -7.08 -12.23 15.18
CA SER A 152 -7.17 -10.82 14.82
C SER A 152 -7.93 -10.06 15.89
N LEU A 153 -7.48 -8.85 16.18
CA LEU A 153 -8.18 -7.87 16.99
C LEU A 153 -8.25 -6.56 16.21
N MET A 154 -9.44 -6.03 16.00
CA MET A 154 -9.67 -4.73 15.38
C MET A 154 -10.31 -3.78 16.39
N LEU A 155 -9.72 -2.61 16.56
CA LEU A 155 -10.30 -1.49 17.31
C LEU A 155 -10.62 -0.37 16.33
N VAL A 156 -11.88 0.08 16.32
CA VAL A 156 -12.30 1.29 15.59
C VAL A 156 -12.78 2.31 16.60
N ARG A 157 -12.22 3.52 16.56
CA ARG A 157 -12.60 4.63 17.44
C ARG A 157 -13.64 5.52 16.76
N PRO A 158 -14.48 6.25 17.53
CA PRO A 158 -15.52 7.12 16.96
C PRO A 158 -15.01 8.24 16.05
N ASP A 159 -13.74 8.61 16.18
CA ASP A 159 -13.05 9.60 15.36
C ASP A 159 -12.52 9.02 14.04
N GLY A 160 -12.77 7.75 13.72
CA GLY A 160 -12.29 7.06 12.51
C GLY A 160 -10.86 6.49 12.63
N SER A 161 -10.17 6.78 13.73
CA SER A 161 -8.86 6.19 14.06
C SER A 161 -9.02 4.75 14.52
N GLY A 162 -7.95 3.97 14.55
CA GLY A 162 -8.05 2.58 14.96
C GLY A 162 -6.77 1.79 14.91
N MET A 163 -6.91 0.49 15.13
CA MET A 163 -5.83 -0.46 15.20
C MET A 163 -6.29 -1.84 14.71
N PHE A 164 -5.40 -2.57 14.06
CA PHE A 164 -5.56 -3.97 13.76
C PHE A 164 -4.32 -4.73 14.24
N GLN A 165 -4.51 -5.65 15.17
CA GLN A 165 -3.48 -6.55 15.65
C GLN A 165 -3.71 -7.94 15.05
N PHE A 166 -2.64 -8.58 14.63
CA PHE A 166 -2.68 -9.92 14.07
C PHE A 166 -1.55 -10.78 14.63
N THR A 167 -1.88 -12.04 14.89
CA THR A 167 -0.91 -13.07 15.28
C THR A 167 -1.28 -14.36 14.54
N THR A 168 -0.33 -14.96 13.82
CA THR A 168 -0.50 -16.31 13.25
C THR A 168 0.38 -17.33 13.95
N TRP A 169 -0.03 -18.59 13.90
CA TRP A 169 0.77 -19.75 14.29
C TRP A 169 1.68 -20.30 13.15
N GLY A 170 1.92 -19.48 12.12
CA GLY A 170 2.82 -19.72 10.99
C GLY A 170 2.29 -19.07 9.69
N SER A 171 3.16 -18.65 8.77
CA SER A 171 2.74 -18.23 7.42
C SER A 171 2.11 -19.40 6.69
N ASP A 172 0.93 -19.21 6.09
CA ASP A 172 0.23 -20.27 5.34
C ASP A 172 0.82 -20.48 3.93
N GLU A 173 1.69 -19.57 3.50
CA GLU A 173 2.34 -19.62 2.20
C GLU A 173 3.74 -18.97 2.31
N VAL A 174 4.77 -19.70 1.87
CA VAL A 174 6.09 -19.16 1.55
C VAL A 174 6.34 -19.52 0.10
N ARG A 175 6.27 -18.54 -0.80
CA ARG A 175 6.72 -18.72 -2.19
C ARG A 175 8.15 -18.26 -2.29
N GLY A 176 9.11 -19.15 -2.51
CA GLY A 176 10.54 -18.82 -2.51
C GLY A 176 11.41 -19.93 -1.91
N ASP A 177 12.61 -19.59 -1.44
CA ASP A 177 13.53 -20.55 -0.83
C ASP A 177 12.88 -21.21 0.41
N THR A 178 13.07 -22.51 0.55
CA THR A 178 12.27 -23.43 1.38
C THR A 178 12.49 -23.32 2.90
N GLY A 179 13.17 -22.26 3.35
CA GLY A 179 13.58 -22.07 4.72
C GLY A 179 12.65 -21.10 5.47
N SER A 180 11.79 -21.65 6.32
CA SER A 180 11.03 -20.99 7.40
C SER A 180 9.63 -20.53 7.00
N ALA A 181 8.60 -21.26 7.46
CA ALA A 181 7.30 -20.63 7.71
C ALA A 181 7.54 -19.48 8.70
N ALA A 182 7.52 -18.23 8.22
CA ALA A 182 7.70 -17.08 9.08
C ALA A 182 6.47 -16.97 9.99
N TYR A 183 6.69 -16.87 11.31
CA TYR A 183 5.62 -16.43 12.20
C TYR A 183 5.39 -14.95 11.94
N VAL A 184 4.25 -14.61 11.35
CA VAL A 184 3.89 -13.23 11.03
C VAL A 184 3.00 -12.71 12.16
N SER A 185 3.49 -11.69 12.87
CA SER A 185 2.69 -11.01 13.88
C SER A 185 2.94 -9.52 13.82
N GLY A 186 1.97 -8.73 14.22
CA GLY A 186 2.14 -7.30 14.08
C GLY A 186 0.93 -6.48 14.46
N THR A 187 1.09 -5.19 14.27
CA THR A 187 0.06 -4.19 14.54
C THR A 187 0.08 -3.14 13.45
N VAL A 188 -1.10 -2.87 12.90
CA VAL A 188 -1.38 -1.71 12.07
C VAL A 188 -2.14 -0.71 12.93
N SER A 189 -1.67 0.53 13.00
CA SER A 189 -2.38 1.61 13.69
C SER A 189 -2.64 2.74 12.70
N TRP A 190 -3.79 3.38 12.78
CA TRP A 190 -4.12 4.54 11.95
C TRP A 190 -4.81 5.65 12.75
N THR A 191 -4.61 6.87 12.28
CA THR A 191 -5.31 8.08 12.69
C THR A 191 -6.03 8.65 11.47
N CYS A 192 -7.27 9.12 11.66
CA CYS A 192 -8.01 9.81 10.63
C CYS A 192 -7.95 11.33 10.87
N SER A 193 -7.57 12.10 9.85
CA SER A 193 -7.40 13.56 9.90
C SER A 193 -7.92 14.23 8.65
#